data_AF-A0A926ZTC9-F1
#
_entry.id   AF-A0A926ZTC9-F1
#
_cell.length_a   1.000
_cell.length_b   1.000
_cell.length_c   1.000
_cell.angle_alpha   90.00
_cell.angle_beta   90.00
_cell.angle_gamma   90.00
#
_symmetry.space_group_name_H-M   'P 1'
#
loop_
_entity.id
_entity.type
_entity.pdbx_description
1 polymer ?
#
loop_
_entity_poly.entity_id
_entity_poly.type
_entity_poly.pdbx_seq_one_letter_code
_entity_poly.pdbx_strand_id
1 'polypeptide(L)'
;MMAGTEQGKVVRKYFLECERIAKASNIPQPAMTQIQILAALAQQMAEQEQRLLEQERRQNEVLARLKAVEVEQDRFNSPCGHKYSVMGFAKLRGLEISLSQAGSKGKKASALCRKQGVEVEQIHDPRFGYVGLYPESILDQVFSTNSKDKAIARH
;
A
#
# COMPACT_ATOMS: atom_id res chain seq x y z
N MET A 1 3.30 84.93 -17.99
CA MET A 1 3.98 83.64 -18.24
C MET A 1 5.11 83.51 -17.22
N MET A 2 5.07 82.53 -16.31
CA MET A 2 6.04 82.37 -15.21
C MET A 2 7.28 81.57 -15.65
N ALA A 3 7.92 82.00 -16.74
CA ALA A 3 9.17 81.39 -17.20
C ALA A 3 10.36 82.10 -16.53
N GLY A 4 11.14 81.36 -15.71
CA GLY A 4 12.39 81.84 -15.13
C GLY A 4 12.37 82.28 -13.66
N THR A 5 11.22 82.22 -12.97
CA THR A 5 11.14 82.48 -11.53
C THR A 5 11.46 81.22 -10.69
N GLU A 6 11.91 81.40 -9.44
CA GLU A 6 12.12 80.27 -8.50
C GLU A 6 10.87 79.41 -8.33
N GLN A 7 9.69 80.04 -8.30
CA GLN A 7 8.40 79.36 -8.27
C GLN A 7 8.17 78.50 -9.52
N GLY A 8 8.54 78.99 -10.71
CA GLY A 8 8.48 78.21 -11.95
C GLY A 8 9.41 76.99 -11.95
N LYS A 9 10.57 77.07 -11.30
CA LYS A 9 11.49 75.92 -11.13
C LYS A 9 10.91 74.85 -10.20
N VAL A 10 10.26 75.26 -9.11
CA VAL A 10 9.60 74.34 -8.16
C VAL A 10 8.45 73.61 -8.84
N VAL A 11 7.59 74.33 -9.56
CA VAL A 11 6.47 73.73 -10.32
C VAL A 11 6.99 72.75 -11.37
N ARG A 12 8.08 73.10 -12.08
CA ARG A 12 8.71 72.19 -13.05
C ARG A 12 9.24 70.92 -12.40
N LYS A 13 9.91 71.02 -11.24
CA LYS A 13 10.39 69.85 -10.49
C LYS A 13 9.24 68.96 -10.03
N TYR A 14 8.18 69.56 -9.51
CA TYR A 14 6.99 68.82 -9.09
C TYR A 14 6.36 68.05 -10.27
N PHE A 15 6.22 68.70 -11.42
CA PHE A 15 5.67 68.06 -12.61
C PHE A 15 6.52 66.91 -13.13
N LEU A 16 7.86 67.08 -13.14
CA LEU A 16 8.79 66.02 -13.52
C LEU A 16 8.71 64.82 -12.57
N GLU A 17 8.53 65.06 -11.27
CA GLU A 17 8.36 63.98 -10.29
C GLU A 17 7.03 63.26 -10.48
N CYS A 18 5.93 63.99 -10.73
CA CYS A 18 4.64 63.40 -11.10
C CYS A 18 4.75 62.54 -12.37
N GLU A 19 5.44 63.00 -13.40
CA GLU A 19 5.71 62.21 -14.61
C GLU A 19 6.54 60.95 -14.32
N ARG A 20 7.55 61.06 -13.44
CA ARG A 20 8.40 59.94 -13.05
C ARG A 20 7.60 58.87 -12.31
N ILE A 21 6.76 59.28 -11.37
CA ILE A 21 5.87 58.38 -10.61
C ILE A 21 4.86 57.73 -11.56
N ALA A 22 4.23 58.49 -12.45
CA ALA A 22 3.28 57.95 -13.43
C ALA A 22 3.94 56.94 -14.38
N LYS A 23 5.17 57.22 -14.86
CA LYS A 23 5.94 56.30 -15.72
C LYS A 23 6.37 55.04 -14.96
N ALA A 24 6.79 55.16 -13.70
CA ALA A 24 7.15 54.01 -12.86
C ALA A 24 5.95 53.12 -12.52
N SER A 25 4.77 53.73 -12.31
CA SER A 25 3.50 53.04 -12.06
C SER A 25 2.97 52.31 -13.30
N ASN A 26 3.36 52.80 -14.48
CA ASN A 26 2.96 52.27 -15.78
C ASN A 26 4.07 51.42 -16.44
N ILE A 27 5.12 51.06 -15.69
CA ILE A 27 5.99 49.95 -16.10
C ILE A 27 5.10 48.71 -16.02
N PRO A 28 4.83 48.02 -17.14
CA PRO A 28 4.19 46.74 -17.06
C PRO A 28 5.09 45.90 -16.14
N GLN A 29 4.56 45.51 -14.97
CA GLN A 29 5.11 44.36 -14.24
C GLN A 29 5.48 43.35 -15.32
N PRO A 30 6.73 42.85 -15.42
CA PRO A 30 7.05 41.90 -16.46
C PRO A 30 6.12 40.72 -16.24
N ALA A 31 5.04 40.68 -17.02
CA ALA A 31 4.14 39.56 -17.08
C ALA A 31 5.07 38.40 -17.33
N MET A 32 5.11 37.44 -16.41
CA MET A 32 6.04 36.32 -16.45
C MET A 32 6.20 35.91 -17.91
N THR A 33 7.42 36.03 -18.43
CA THR A 33 7.65 35.77 -19.85
C THR A 33 7.14 34.35 -20.13
N GLN A 34 6.63 34.06 -21.34
CA GLN A 34 6.08 32.73 -21.64
C GLN A 34 7.04 31.60 -21.24
N ILE A 35 8.35 31.86 -21.30
CA ILE A 35 9.43 30.97 -20.83
C ILE A 35 9.41 30.75 -19.31
N GLN A 36 9.19 31.79 -18.50
CA GLN A 36 9.08 31.66 -17.03
C GLN A 36 7.82 30.87 -16.62
N ILE A 37 6.70 31.10 -17.32
CA ILE A 37 5.46 30.33 -17.10
C ILE A 37 5.70 28.85 -17.44
N LEU A 38 6.35 28.56 -18.57
CA LEU A 38 6.67 27.19 -18.97
C LEU A 38 7.60 26.50 -17.97
N ALA A 39 8.61 27.21 -17.46
CA ALA A 39 9.52 26.67 -16.46
C ALA A 39 8.80 26.32 -15.14
N ALA A 40 7.90 27.19 -14.66
CA ALA A 40 7.10 26.92 -13.48
C ALA A 40 6.16 25.72 -13.67
N LEU A 41 5.54 25.59 -14.85
CA LEU A 41 4.69 24.45 -15.20
C LEU A 41 5.49 23.14 -15.22
N ALA A 42 6.70 23.16 -15.81
CA ALA A 42 7.58 22.00 -15.86
C ALA A 42 8.00 21.52 -14.46
N GLN A 43 8.33 22.45 -13.56
CA GLN A 43 8.64 22.13 -12.16
C GLN A 43 7.43 21.49 -11.45
N GLN A 44 6.24 22.07 -11.63
CA GLN A 44 5.02 21.53 -11.04
C GLN A 44 4.70 20.12 -11.54
N MET A 45 4.89 19.86 -12.84
CA MET A 45 4.68 18.52 -13.42
C MET A 45 5.67 17.50 -12.87
N ALA A 46 6.96 17.86 -12.73
CA ALA A 46 7.97 16.97 -12.16
C ALA A 46 7.67 16.60 -10.70
N GLU A 47 7.23 17.57 -9.89
CA GLU A 47 6.79 17.30 -8.51
C GLU A 47 5.54 16.41 -8.46
N GLN A 48 4.60 16.61 -9.39
CA GLN A 48 3.39 15.81 -9.47
C GLN A 48 3.70 14.35 -9.86
N GLU A 49 4.62 14.13 -10.79
CA GLU A 49 5.07 12.80 -11.21
C GLU A 49 5.73 12.05 -10.03
N GLN A 50 6.56 12.73 -9.25
CA GLN A 50 7.16 12.14 -8.04
C GLN A 50 6.10 11.74 -7.00
N ARG A 51 5.10 12.58 -6.77
CA ARG A 51 3.99 12.26 -5.85
C ARG A 51 3.17 11.06 -6.33
N LEU A 52 2.93 10.96 -7.64
CA LEU A 52 2.22 9.82 -8.22
C LEU A 52 3.00 8.52 -8.03
N LEU A 53 4.32 8.52 -8.27
CA LEU A 53 5.18 7.36 -8.03
C LEU A 53 5.16 6.90 -6.57
N GLU A 54 5.21 7.83 -5.62
CA GLU A 54 5.09 7.49 -4.20
C GLU A 54 3.72 6.92 -3.84
N GLN A 55 2.65 7.49 -4.40
CA GLN A 55 1.29 7.02 -4.20
C GLN A 55 1.09 5.61 -4.76
N GLU A 56 1.64 5.33 -5.95
CA GLU A 56 1.59 4.02 -6.59
C GLU A 56 2.35 2.97 -5.75
N ARG A 57 3.52 3.33 -5.22
CA ARG A 57 4.27 2.46 -4.29
C ARG A 57 3.46 2.15 -3.04
N ARG A 58 2.83 3.15 -2.42
CA ARG A 58 1.96 2.95 -1.25
C ARG A 58 0.74 2.09 -1.58
N GLN A 59 0.09 2.31 -2.72
CA GLN A 59 -1.03 1.47 -3.17
C GLN A 59 -0.60 0.02 -3.37
N ASN A 60 0.54 -0.22 -4.01
CA ASN A 60 1.06 -1.57 -4.18
C ASN A 60 1.37 -2.26 -2.85
N GLU A 61 1.92 -1.54 -1.87
CA GLU A 61 2.14 -2.07 -0.53
C GLU A 61 0.83 -2.39 0.19
N VAL A 62 -0.16 -1.48 0.12
CA VAL A 62 -1.48 -1.70 0.71
C VAL A 62 -2.20 -2.88 0.06
N LEU A 63 -2.15 -3.00 -1.27
CA LEU A 63 -2.72 -4.14 -2.00
C LEU A 63 -2.04 -5.46 -1.62
N ALA A 64 -0.71 -5.46 -1.43
CA ALA A 64 0.02 -6.64 -0.97
C ALA A 64 -0.42 -7.05 0.44
N ARG A 65 -0.61 -6.08 1.35
CA ARG A 65 -1.12 -6.33 2.70
C ARG A 65 -2.57 -6.81 2.69
N LEU A 66 -3.44 -6.20 1.87
CA LEU A 66 -4.84 -6.61 1.73
C LEU A 66 -4.95 -8.03 1.20
N LYS A 67 -4.18 -8.40 0.15
CA LYS A 67 -4.13 -9.80 -0.31
C LYS A 67 -3.70 -10.77 0.78
N ALA A 68 -2.74 -10.39 1.62
CA ALA A 68 -2.34 -11.22 2.75
C ALA A 68 -3.46 -11.37 3.80
N VAL A 69 -4.27 -10.33 4.00
CA VAL A 69 -5.42 -10.34 4.93
C VAL A 69 -6.63 -11.07 4.35
N GLU A 70 -6.94 -10.92 3.07
CA GLU A 70 -8.05 -11.62 2.39
C GLU A 70 -7.83 -13.14 2.41
N VAL A 71 -6.59 -13.59 2.17
CA VAL A 71 -6.21 -15.01 2.32
C VAL A 71 -6.42 -15.52 3.75
N GLU A 72 -6.34 -14.65 4.76
CA GLU A 72 -6.66 -14.99 6.15
C GLU A 72 -8.16 -14.87 6.47
N GLN A 73 -8.93 -14.01 5.78
CA GLN A 73 -10.38 -13.86 5.99
C GLN A 73 -11.23 -14.95 5.31
N ASP A 74 -10.82 -15.46 4.15
CA ASP A 74 -11.49 -16.62 3.53
C ASP A 74 -11.39 -17.89 4.39
N ARG A 75 -10.43 -17.95 5.32
CA ARG A 75 -10.35 -19.00 6.35
C ARG A 75 -11.40 -18.88 7.45
N PHE A 76 -12.03 -17.70 7.61
CA PHE A 76 -12.74 -17.31 8.81
C PHE A 76 -14.27 -17.48 8.73
N ASN A 77 -14.87 -17.40 7.53
CA ASN A 77 -16.33 -17.25 7.39
C ASN A 77 -17.10 -18.50 6.94
N SER A 78 -16.52 -19.70 7.04
CA SER A 78 -17.25 -20.93 6.70
C SER A 78 -18.16 -21.35 7.88
N PRO A 79 -19.45 -21.70 7.65
CA PRO A 79 -20.46 -21.92 8.72
C PRO A 79 -20.15 -23.02 9.76
N CYS A 80 -19.08 -23.81 9.57
CA CYS A 80 -18.68 -24.89 10.49
C CYS A 80 -17.41 -24.59 11.32
N GLY A 81 -17.00 -23.33 11.43
CA GLY A 81 -15.82 -22.90 12.19
C GLY A 81 -14.54 -22.84 11.36
N HIS A 82 -13.45 -22.39 11.98
CA HIS A 82 -12.16 -22.15 11.33
C HIS A 82 -11.62 -23.41 10.62
N LYS A 83 -11.44 -23.32 9.30
CA LYS A 83 -10.79 -24.37 8.49
C LYS A 83 -9.38 -23.92 8.11
N TYR A 84 -8.44 -24.84 8.20
CA TYR A 84 -7.04 -24.57 7.91
C TYR A 84 -6.46 -25.63 6.96
N SER A 85 -5.47 -25.22 6.16
CA SER A 85 -4.60 -26.19 5.50
C SER A 85 -3.65 -26.81 6.52
N VAL A 86 -3.11 -27.99 6.24
CA VAL A 86 -2.15 -28.67 7.13
C VAL A 86 -0.91 -27.80 7.41
N MET A 87 -0.40 -27.12 6.38
CA MET A 87 0.74 -26.19 6.51
C MET A 87 0.36 -24.93 7.31
N GLY A 88 -0.82 -24.36 7.05
CA GLY A 88 -1.32 -23.20 7.77
C GLY A 88 -1.49 -23.47 9.26
N PHE A 89 -2.06 -24.64 9.58
CA PHE A 89 -2.24 -25.08 10.97
C PHE A 89 -0.92 -25.39 11.68
N ALA A 90 0.04 -26.03 11.00
CA ALA A 90 1.36 -26.25 11.56
C ALA A 90 2.04 -24.93 11.92
N LYS A 91 2.00 -23.94 11.02
CA LYS A 91 2.53 -22.60 11.25
C LYS A 91 1.83 -21.89 12.41
N LEU A 92 0.50 -21.98 12.49
CA LEU A 92 -0.31 -21.44 13.60
C LEU A 92 0.14 -22.00 14.95
N ARG A 93 0.50 -23.29 14.99
CA ARG A 93 1.00 -23.98 16.20
C ARG A 93 2.51 -23.85 16.40
N GLY A 94 3.22 -23.08 15.57
CA GLY A 94 4.67 -22.92 15.65
C GLY A 94 5.45 -24.20 15.30
N LEU A 95 4.86 -25.11 14.54
CA LEU A 95 5.47 -26.37 14.12
C LEU A 95 6.04 -26.24 12.70
N GLU A 96 7.30 -26.64 12.54
CA GLU A 96 7.89 -26.82 11.22
C GLU A 96 7.67 -28.25 10.74
N ILE A 97 7.02 -28.41 9.58
CA ILE A 97 6.80 -29.70 8.94
C ILE A 97 7.32 -29.67 7.51
N SER A 98 7.90 -30.79 7.06
CA SER A 98 8.31 -30.96 5.66
C SER A 98 7.09 -31.16 4.75
N LEU A 99 7.28 -30.93 3.44
CA LEU A 99 6.23 -31.17 2.43
C LEU A 99 5.72 -32.61 2.43
N SER A 100 6.60 -33.58 2.66
CA SER A 100 6.23 -35.00 2.78
C SER A 100 5.34 -35.26 3.99
N GLN A 101 5.69 -34.67 5.15
CA GLN A 101 4.87 -34.75 6.36
C GLN A 101 3.51 -34.07 6.17
N ALA A 102 3.48 -32.91 5.51
CA ALA A 102 2.25 -32.20 5.19
C ALA A 102 1.33 -33.04 4.29
N GLY A 103 1.88 -33.68 3.25
CA GLY A 103 1.12 -34.58 2.37
C GLY A 103 0.56 -35.80 3.11
N SER A 104 1.36 -36.43 3.98
CA SER A 104 0.91 -37.57 4.79
C SER A 104 -0.21 -37.18 5.77
N LYS A 105 -0.05 -36.05 6.46
CA LYS A 105 -1.06 -35.51 7.38
C LYS A 105 -2.33 -35.09 6.64
N GLY A 106 -2.23 -34.50 5.45
CA GLY A 106 -3.38 -34.15 4.61
C GLY A 106 -4.20 -35.36 4.20
N LYS A 107 -3.56 -36.46 3.79
CA LYS A 107 -4.25 -37.72 3.49
C LYS A 107 -5.00 -38.26 4.72
N LYS A 108 -4.39 -38.19 5.91
CA LYS A 108 -5.04 -38.59 7.17
C LYS A 108 -6.22 -37.70 7.53
N ALA A 109 -6.08 -36.38 7.39
CA ALA A 109 -7.14 -35.41 7.65
C ALA A 109 -8.34 -35.63 6.71
N SER A 110 -8.09 -35.83 5.41
CA SER A 110 -9.14 -36.19 4.45
C SER A 110 -9.86 -37.48 4.81
N ALA A 111 -9.12 -38.51 5.23
CA ALA A 111 -9.72 -39.78 5.65
C ALA A 111 -10.59 -39.61 6.91
N LEU A 112 -10.16 -38.79 7.88
CA LEU A 112 -10.93 -38.49 9.08
C LEU A 112 -12.20 -37.69 8.77
N CYS A 113 -12.11 -36.68 7.91
CA CYS A 113 -13.28 -35.89 7.50
C CYS A 113 -14.32 -36.79 6.82
N ARG A 114 -13.90 -37.66 5.89
CA ARG A 114 -14.81 -38.63 5.24
C ARG A 114 -15.48 -39.58 6.24
N LYS A 115 -14.75 -40.02 7.28
CA LYS A 115 -15.31 -40.88 8.34
C LYS A 115 -16.34 -40.14 9.22
N GLN A 116 -16.16 -38.84 9.41
CA GLN A 116 -17.02 -38.02 10.27
C GLN A 116 -18.13 -37.29 9.47
N GLY A 117 -18.25 -37.53 8.17
CA GLY A 117 -19.23 -36.85 7.32
C GLY A 117 -18.96 -35.36 7.11
N VAL A 118 -17.72 -34.92 7.31
CA VAL A 118 -17.31 -33.51 7.17
C VAL A 118 -16.84 -33.27 5.73
N GLU A 119 -17.36 -32.20 5.12
CA GLU A 119 -16.92 -31.76 3.80
C GLU A 119 -15.53 -31.11 3.85
N VAL A 120 -14.65 -31.58 2.96
CA VAL A 120 -13.30 -31.03 2.79
C VAL A 120 -13.33 -30.03 1.66
N GLU A 121 -13.15 -28.76 1.99
CA GLU A 121 -12.97 -27.70 1.01
C GLU A 121 -11.55 -27.75 0.42
N GLN A 122 -11.37 -27.19 -0.77
CA GLN A 122 -10.06 -27.08 -1.42
C GLN A 122 -9.82 -25.66 -1.91
N ILE A 123 -8.58 -25.20 -1.73
CA ILE A 123 -8.10 -23.91 -2.23
C ILE A 123 -6.92 -24.11 -3.16
N HIS A 124 -6.85 -23.31 -4.23
CA HIS A 124 -5.72 -23.32 -5.14
C HIS A 124 -4.54 -22.51 -4.56
N ASP A 125 -3.43 -23.19 -4.30
CA ASP A 125 -2.14 -22.62 -3.91
C ASP A 125 -1.18 -22.63 -5.12
N PRO A 126 -0.62 -21.48 -5.54
CA PRO A 126 0.29 -21.41 -6.70
C PRO A 126 1.54 -22.30 -6.60
N ARG A 127 1.97 -22.66 -5.38
CA ARG A 127 3.16 -23.48 -5.14
C ARG A 127 2.83 -24.96 -5.05
N PHE A 128 1.63 -25.31 -4.60
CA PHE A 128 1.27 -26.69 -4.23
C PHE A 128 0.05 -27.24 -4.98
N GLY A 129 -0.58 -26.44 -5.85
CA GLY A 129 -1.83 -26.80 -6.52
C GLY A 129 -3.01 -26.74 -5.55
N TYR A 130 -3.98 -27.64 -5.70
CA TYR A 130 -5.15 -27.67 -4.82
C TYR A 130 -4.81 -28.30 -3.46
N VAL A 131 -5.04 -27.53 -2.40
CA VAL A 131 -4.78 -27.92 -1.01
C VAL A 131 -6.08 -28.02 -0.23
N GLY A 132 -6.24 -29.10 0.54
CA GLY A 132 -7.42 -29.31 1.39
C GLY A 132 -7.45 -28.39 2.61
N LEU A 133 -8.63 -27.90 2.95
CA LEU A 133 -8.95 -27.17 4.17
C LEU A 133 -9.77 -28.06 5.10
N TYR A 134 -9.33 -28.15 6.35
CA TYR A 134 -9.89 -29.05 7.35
C TYR A 134 -10.23 -28.29 8.62
N PRO A 135 -11.30 -28.67 9.34
CA PRO A 135 -11.59 -28.08 10.64
C PRO A 135 -10.45 -28.29 11.64
N GLU A 136 -10.28 -27.34 12.56
CA GLU A 136 -9.28 -27.41 13.63
C GLU A 136 -9.35 -28.73 14.43
N SER A 137 -10.55 -29.20 14.78
CA SER A 137 -10.74 -30.44 15.55
C SER A 137 -10.17 -31.69 14.87
N ILE A 138 -10.21 -31.75 13.53
CA ILE A 138 -9.62 -32.84 12.75
C ILE A 138 -8.10 -32.73 12.74
N LEU A 139 -7.60 -31.51 12.55
CA LEU A 139 -6.17 -31.25 12.50
C LEU A 139 -5.51 -31.54 13.85
N ASP A 140 -6.13 -31.14 14.96
CA ASP A 140 -5.65 -31.47 16.31
C ASP A 140 -5.46 -32.99 16.49
N GLN A 141 -6.40 -33.82 16.01
CA GLN A 141 -6.28 -35.28 16.08
C GLN A 141 -5.11 -35.80 15.23
N VAL A 142 -4.92 -35.26 14.03
CA VAL A 142 -3.84 -35.65 13.10
C VAL A 142 -2.46 -35.22 13.60
N PHE A 143 -2.37 -34.09 14.29
CA PHE A 143 -1.12 -33.61 14.87
C PHE A 143 -0.79 -34.27 16.22
N SER A 144 -1.80 -34.57 17.05
CA SER A 144 -1.61 -35.23 18.35
C SER A 144 -1.15 -36.70 18.23
N THR A 145 -1.57 -37.40 17.18
CA THR A 145 -1.24 -38.82 16.96
C THR A 145 0.25 -39.09 16.67
N ASN A 146 1.06 -38.06 16.39
CA ASN A 146 2.48 -38.18 16.10
C ASN A 146 3.33 -37.41 17.13
N SER A 147 3.19 -37.74 18.42
CA SER A 147 3.93 -37.14 19.55
C SER A 147 5.46 -37.43 19.57
N LYS A 148 6.13 -37.56 18.41
CA LYS A 148 7.60 -37.54 18.32
C LYS A 148 8.18 -36.13 18.08
N ASP A 149 7.37 -35.12 17.78
CA ASP A 149 7.86 -33.76 17.48
C ASP A 149 7.97 -32.84 18.71
N LYS A 150 7.78 -33.36 19.94
CA LYS A 150 7.82 -32.56 21.18
C LYS A 150 9.23 -32.35 21.75
N ALA A 151 10.29 -32.69 21.01
CA ALA A 151 11.65 -32.77 21.55
C ALA A 151 12.55 -31.54 21.36
N ILE A 152 12.10 -30.45 20.70
CA ILE A 152 12.95 -29.25 20.53
C ILE A 152 12.19 -28.01 21.00
N ALA A 153 11.90 -27.95 22.30
CA ALA A 153 11.49 -26.71 22.97
C ALA A 153 11.81 -26.79 24.47
N ARG A 154 13.06 -27.12 24.81
CA ARG A 154 13.66 -26.84 26.12
C ARG A 154 15.16 -26.62 25.96
N HIS A 155 15.56 -25.36 25.83
CA HIS A 155 16.59 -24.70 26.64
C HIS A 155 16.56 -23.21 26.37
#